data_AF-A0A9D0LLZ4-F1
#
_entry.id   AF-A0A9D0LLZ4-F1
#
_cell.length_a   1.000
_cell.length_b   1.000
_cell.length_c   1.000
_cell.angle_alpha   90.00
_cell.angle_beta   90.00
_cell.angle_gamma   90.00
#
_symmetry.space_group_name_H-M   'P 1'
#
loop_
_entity.id
_entity.type
_entity.pdbx_description
1 polymer ?
#
loop_
_entity_poly.entity_id
_entity_poly.type
_entity_poly.pdbx_seq_one_letter_code
_entity_poly.pdbx_strand_id
1 'polypeptide(L)'
;MTEIRAASVQYEVVRGDSLWSISGRAETYNNPYQWPLIYKANRDQIKDADLIYPGQNFTVDRNPSAADAQAAIDHARNRGAWSIGVVEESDRNYLGGSLDLQ
;
A
#
# COMPACT_ATOMS: atom_id res chain seq x y z
N MET A 1 -7.28 -20.79 -16.58
CA MET A 1 -6.17 -20.29 -15.75
C MET A 1 -6.72 -20.14 -14.35
N THR A 2 -6.33 -21.01 -13.43
CA THR A 2 -6.93 -21.05 -12.08
C THR A 2 -6.13 -20.13 -11.17
N GLU A 3 -6.65 -18.92 -10.91
CA GLU A 3 -6.17 -18.07 -9.83
C GLU A 3 -6.47 -18.79 -8.49
N ILE A 4 -5.44 -19.37 -7.88
CA ILE A 4 -5.54 -19.90 -6.53
C ILE A 4 -5.65 -18.69 -5.61
N ARG A 5 -6.87 -18.48 -5.11
CA ARG A 5 -7.30 -17.50 -4.11
C ARG A 5 -6.16 -16.93 -3.27
N ALA A 6 -5.81 -15.68 -3.58
CA ALA A 6 -5.12 -14.74 -2.72
C ALA A 6 -5.55 -14.95 -1.26
N ALA A 7 -4.59 -15.23 -0.38
CA ALA A 7 -4.84 -15.33 1.06
C ALA A 7 -4.94 -13.90 1.63
N SER A 8 -5.97 -13.16 1.23
CA SER A 8 -6.20 -11.80 1.70
C SER A 8 -6.81 -11.79 3.10
N VAL A 9 -6.39 -10.82 3.90
CA VAL A 9 -6.95 -10.53 5.22
C VAL A 9 -7.51 -9.12 5.21
N GLN A 10 -8.57 -8.90 5.98
CA GLN A 10 -9.07 -7.57 6.24
C GLN A 10 -8.40 -7.01 7.49
N TYR A 11 -7.88 -5.80 7.40
CA TYR A 11 -7.25 -5.09 8.49
C TYR A 11 -8.03 -3.81 8.78
N GLU A 12 -8.52 -3.65 10.00
CA GLU A 12 -9.12 -2.40 10.46
C GLU A 12 -8.03 -1.44 10.94
N VAL A 13 -7.97 -0.26 10.33
CA VAL A 13 -7.06 0.81 10.72
C VAL A 13 -7.40 1.28 12.12
N VAL A 14 -6.43 1.30 13.03
CA VAL A 14 -6.60 1.88 14.37
C VAL A 14 -5.85 3.20 14.50
N ARG A 15 -6.14 3.95 15.57
CA ARG A 15 -5.49 5.25 15.82
C ARG A 15 -3.98 5.09 15.95
N GLY A 16 -3.23 5.84 15.14
CA GLY A 16 -1.77 5.81 15.10
C GLY A 16 -1.18 4.85 14.07
N ASP A 17 -2.01 4.13 13.32
CA ASP A 17 -1.52 3.35 12.19
C ASP A 17 -1.11 4.23 10.99
N SER A 18 -0.17 3.71 10.24
CA SER A 18 0.26 4.15 8.91
C SER A 18 0.37 2.92 8.01
N LEU A 19 0.36 3.08 6.69
CA LEU A 19 0.52 1.93 5.79
C LEU A 19 1.84 1.19 6.06
N TRP A 20 2.89 1.91 6.45
CA TRP A 20 4.18 1.36 6.90
C TRP A 20 4.07 0.53 8.16
N SER A 21 3.42 1.04 9.21
CA SER A 21 3.25 0.28 10.45
C SER A 21 2.40 -0.96 10.23
N ILE A 22 1.33 -0.85 9.43
CA ILE A 22 0.44 -1.97 9.11
C ILE A 22 1.20 -3.05 8.35
N SER A 23 1.93 -2.70 7.29
CA SER A 23 2.71 -3.66 6.49
C SER A 23 3.89 -4.29 7.23
N GLY A 24 4.43 -3.60 8.24
CA GLY A 24 5.48 -4.13 9.11
C GLY A 24 5.02 -5.19 10.11
N ARG A 25 3.70 -5.39 10.29
CA ARG A 25 3.18 -6.37 11.25
C ARG A 25 3.42 -7.80 10.75
N ALA A 26 3.63 -8.72 11.68
CA ALA A 26 3.79 -10.14 11.37
C ALA A 26 2.53 -10.77 10.74
N GLU A 27 1.36 -10.20 11.02
CA GLU A 27 0.06 -10.65 10.53
C GLU A 27 -0.22 -10.23 9.06
N THR A 28 0.58 -9.30 8.53
CA THR A 28 0.46 -8.76 7.18
C THR A 28 1.59 -9.27 6.28
N TYR A 29 2.64 -8.47 6.06
CA TYR A 29 3.79 -8.80 5.22
C TYR A 29 5.07 -9.04 6.02
N ASN A 30 5.08 -8.67 7.31
CA ASN A 30 6.28 -8.62 8.14
C ASN A 30 7.42 -7.80 7.49
N ASN A 31 7.05 -6.84 6.63
CA ASN A 31 7.99 -6.02 5.87
C ASN A 31 7.36 -4.65 5.62
N PRO A 32 7.81 -3.61 6.33
CA PRO A 32 7.19 -2.31 6.22
C PRO A 32 7.40 -1.66 4.84
N TYR A 33 8.40 -2.07 4.07
CA TYR A 33 8.60 -1.61 2.69
C TYR A 33 7.52 -2.12 1.70
N GLN A 34 6.64 -3.02 2.13
CA GLN A 34 5.54 -3.53 1.31
C GLN A 34 4.23 -2.74 1.49
N TRP A 35 4.23 -1.65 2.26
CA TRP A 35 3.10 -0.74 2.38
C TRP A 35 2.45 -0.32 1.04
N PRO A 36 3.19 -0.15 -0.09
CA PRO A 36 2.56 0.23 -1.36
C PRO A 36 1.61 -0.83 -1.91
N LEU A 37 1.75 -2.10 -1.50
CA LEU A 37 0.78 -3.16 -1.86
C LEU A 37 -0.58 -2.89 -1.24
N ILE A 38 -0.62 -2.47 0.03
CA ILE A 38 -1.88 -2.08 0.70
C ILE A 38 -2.49 -0.90 -0.02
N TYR A 39 -1.66 0.08 -0.40
CA TYR A 39 -2.12 1.26 -1.12
C TYR A 39 -2.72 0.89 -2.48
N LYS A 40 -2.03 0.06 -3.28
CA LYS A 40 -2.49 -0.43 -4.58
C LYS A 40 -3.78 -1.23 -4.47
N ALA A 41 -3.89 -2.11 -3.47
CA ALA A 41 -5.06 -2.96 -3.26
C ALA A 41 -6.30 -2.20 -2.77
N ASN A 42 -6.14 -1.02 -2.17
CA ASN A 42 -7.22 -0.22 -1.58
C ASN A 42 -7.25 1.20 -2.14
N ARG A 43 -6.77 1.40 -3.37
CA ARG A 43 -6.59 2.72 -3.99
C ARG A 43 -7.92 3.48 -4.13
N ASP A 44 -9.02 2.75 -4.25
CA ASP A 44 -10.38 3.28 -4.24
C ASP A 44 -10.80 3.88 -2.88
N GLN A 45 -10.22 3.40 -1.77
CA GLN A 45 -10.48 3.88 -0.41
C GLN A 45 -9.41 4.88 0.08
N ILE A 46 -8.18 4.77 -0.44
CA ILE A 46 -7.04 5.57 -0.02
C ILE A 46 -6.72 6.58 -1.12
N LYS A 47 -7.05 7.85 -0.88
CA LYS A 47 -6.70 8.94 -1.81
C LYS A 47 -5.22 9.30 -1.74
N ASP A 48 -4.67 9.27 -0.54
CA ASP A 48 -3.29 9.63 -0.22
C ASP A 48 -2.75 8.58 0.76
N ALA A 49 -1.57 8.04 0.47
CA ALA A 49 -0.94 7.00 1.28
C ALA A 49 -0.65 7.45 2.72
N ASP A 50 -0.48 8.76 2.93
CA ASP A 50 -0.24 9.36 4.25
C ASP A 50 -1.54 9.73 4.98
N LEU A 51 -2.70 9.69 4.32
CA LEU A 51 -4.01 10.03 4.90
C LEU A 51 -4.91 8.80 5.02
N ILE A 52 -4.60 7.97 6.02
CA ILE A 52 -5.49 6.90 6.46
C ILE A 52 -6.16 7.27 7.79
N TYR A 53 -7.39 6.78 7.98
CA TYR A 53 -8.23 7.14 9.11
C TYR A 53 -8.64 5.88 9.89
N PRO A 54 -8.72 5.97 11.23
CA PRO A 54 -9.23 4.87 12.05
C PRO A 54 -10.63 4.42 11.62
N GLY A 55 -10.87 3.12 11.59
CA GLY A 55 -12.14 2.49 11.16
C GLY A 55 -12.21 2.17 9.65
N GLN A 56 -11.20 2.54 8.86
CA GLN A 56 -11.08 2.05 7.49
C GLN A 56 -10.72 0.57 7.47
N ASN A 57 -11.29 -0.19 6.54
CA ASN A 57 -11.01 -1.62 6.37
C ASN A 57 -10.19 -1.83 5.10
N PHE A 58 -8.95 -2.26 5.26
CA PHE A 58 -8.04 -2.51 4.15
C PHE A 58 -7.90 -4.00 3.85
N THR A 59 -7.96 -4.32 2.57
CA THR A 59 -7.58 -5.63 2.05
C THR A 59 -6.06 -5.72 1.99
N VAL A 60 -5.49 -6.69 2.69
CA VAL A 60 -4.05 -6.98 2.68
C VAL A 60 -3.87 -8.36 2.08
N ASP A 61 -3.26 -8.43 0.89
CA ASP A 61 -2.96 -9.72 0.26
C ASP A 61 -1.73 -10.35 0.93
N ARG A 62 -1.85 -11.46 1.65
CA ARG A 62 -0.69 -12.04 2.36
C ARG A 62 0.24 -12.87 1.48
N ASN A 63 -0.11 -13.06 0.21
CA ASN A 63 0.71 -13.83 -0.72
C ASN A 63 0.87 -13.10 -2.05
N PRO A 64 1.45 -11.88 -2.04
CA PRO A 64 1.69 -11.13 -3.25
C PRO A 64 2.71 -11.87 -4.12
N SER A 65 2.58 -11.71 -5.44
CA SER A 65 3.60 -12.20 -6.36
C SER A 65 4.96 -11.57 -6.01
N ALA A 66 6.05 -12.33 -6.17
CA ALA A 66 7.39 -11.83 -5.89
C ALA A 66 7.72 -10.53 -6.67
N ALA A 67 7.18 -10.40 -7.89
CA ALA A 67 7.30 -9.19 -8.69
C ALA A 67 6.59 -7.97 -8.06
N ASP A 68 5.34 -8.13 -7.59
CA ASP A 68 4.60 -7.06 -6.92
C ASP A 68 5.27 -6.65 -5.61
N ALA A 69 5.71 -7.63 -4.81
CA ALA A 69 6.45 -7.37 -3.58
C ALA A 69 7.74 -6.60 -3.85
N GLN A 70 8.49 -6.98 -4.89
CA GLN A 70 9.73 -6.30 -5.26
C GLN A 70 9.46 -4.88 -5.77
N ALA A 71 8.42 -4.66 -6.58
CA ALA A 71 8.02 -3.33 -7.05
C ALA A 71 7.58 -2.43 -5.89
N ALA A 72 6.85 -2.97 -4.91
CA ALA A 72 6.46 -2.24 -3.72
C ALA A 72 7.68 -1.83 -2.87
N ILE A 73 8.62 -2.76 -2.68
CA ILE A 73 9.86 -2.49 -1.94
C ILE A 73 10.71 -1.44 -2.65
N ASP A 74 10.84 -1.53 -3.97
CA ASP A 74 11.58 -0.56 -4.77
C ASP A 74 10.96 0.84 -4.65
N HIS A 75 9.63 0.94 -4.80
CA HIS A 75 8.89 2.18 -4.60
C HIS A 75 9.10 2.77 -3.22
N ALA A 76 8.92 1.97 -2.16
CA ALA A 76 9.08 2.42 -0.78
C ALA A 76 10.50 2.92 -0.46
N ARG A 77 11.52 2.39 -1.14
CA ARG A 77 12.92 2.82 -0.99
C ARG A 77 13.25 4.07 -1.82
N ASN A 78 12.68 4.17 -3.01
CA ASN A 78 12.95 5.25 -3.96
C ASN A 78 11.99 6.45 -3.81
N ARG A 79 10.94 6.37 -2.97
CA ARG A 79 9.99 7.47 -2.70
C ARG A 79 10.66 8.73 -2.15
N GLY A 80 11.75 8.59 -1.39
CA GLY A 80 12.42 9.69 -0.68
C GLY A 80 12.04 9.77 0.81
N ALA A 81 12.44 10.86 1.48
CA ALA A 81 12.13 11.06 2.89
C ALA A 81 10.64 11.37 3.09
N TRP A 82 10.01 10.73 4.08
CA TRP A 82 8.60 10.96 4.44
C TRP A 82 8.37 12.45 4.74
N SER A 83 7.67 13.14 3.83
CA SER A 83 7.27 14.55 4.01
C SER A 83 5.75 14.61 4.11
N ILE A 84 5.24 14.97 5.29
CA ILE A 84 3.79 15.13 5.51
C ILE A 84 3.27 16.28 4.63
N GLY A 85 2.26 16.02 3.79
CA GLY A 85 1.39 17.07 3.21
C GLY A 85 1.27 17.14 1.69
N VAL A 86 1.84 16.22 0.90
CA VAL A 86 1.71 16.20 -0.57
C VAL A 86 1.54 14.76 -1.05
N VAL A 87 0.54 14.48 -1.91
CA VAL A 87 0.53 13.24 -2.71
C VAL A 87 1.75 13.28 -3.62
N GLU A 88 2.78 12.53 -3.24
CA GLU A 88 4.05 12.45 -3.96
C GLU A 88 3.80 11.96 -5.39
N GLU A 89 4.39 12.62 -6.38
CA GLU A 89 4.26 12.23 -7.80
C GLU A 89 4.71 10.77 -8.03
N SER A 90 5.69 10.34 -7.23
CA SER A 90 6.15 8.95 -7.13
C SER A 90 5.02 7.97 -6.84
N ASP A 91 4.08 8.30 -5.94
CA ASP A 91 2.96 7.42 -5.58
C ASP A 91 1.98 7.26 -6.75
N ARG A 92 1.78 8.33 -7.54
CA ARG A 92 0.98 8.25 -8.78
C ARG A 92 1.65 7.36 -9.83
N ASN A 93 2.97 7.45 -9.98
CA ASN A 93 3.72 6.61 -10.91
C ASN A 93 3.65 5.13 -10.54
N TYR A 94 3.78 4.80 -9.25
CA TYR A 94 3.65 3.43 -8.76
C TYR A 94 2.26 2.83 -9.03
N LEU A 95 1.21 3.64 -8.90
CA LEU A 95 -0.16 3.23 -9.21
C LEU A 95 -0.48 3.18 -10.72
N GLY A 96 0.50 3.40 -11.60
CA GLY A 96 0.35 3.29 -13.05
C GLY A 96 0.05 4.60 -13.77
N GLY A 97 0.37 5.76 -13.19
CA GLY A 97 0.44 7.04 -13.89
C GLY A 97 -0.86 7.42 -14.60
N SER A 98 -1.91 7.79 -13.85
CA SER A 98 -3.05 8.48 -14.47
C SER A 98 -2.68 9.95 -14.66
N LEU A 99 -1.99 10.25 -15.76
CA LEU A 99 -2.02 11.58 -16.36
C LEU A 99 -3.41 11.73 -17.00
N ASP A 100 -4.42 12.03 -16.18
CA ASP A 100 -5.64 12.64 -16.70
C ASP A 100 -5.37 14.14 -16.79
N LEU A 101 -4.72 14.52 -17.89
CA LEU A 101 -4.74 15.87 -18.43
C LEU A 101 -5.81 15.83 -19.53
N GLN A 102 -7.07 16.04 -19.15
CA GLN A 102 -8.09 16.76 -19.94
C GLN A 102 -9.33 17.10 -19.10
#